data_AF-A0A7V3VXW8-F1
#
_entry.id   AF-A0A7V3VXW8-F1
#
_cell.length_a   1.000
_cell.length_b   1.000
_cell.length_c   1.000
_cell.angle_alpha   90.00
_cell.angle_beta   90.00
_cell.angle_gamma   90.00
#
_symmetry.space_group_name_H-M   'P 1'
#
loop_
_entity.id
_entity.type
_entity.pdbx_description
1 polymer ?
#
loop_
_entity_poly.entity_id
_entity_poly.type
_entity_poly.pdbx_seq_one_letter_code
_entity_poly.pdbx_strand_id
1 'polypeptide(L)' 'LRHLRQDHEFLLQGEVFTADVIDTWIWYKTEKEVDAIRLRPHPYEFYLYYDI' A
#
# COMPACT_ATOMS: atom_id res chain seq x y z
N LEU A 1 2.31 -3.87 -0.14
CA LEU A 1 1.26 -4.41 0.76
C LEU A 1 0.77 -5.81 0.38
N ARG A 2 0.90 -6.27 -0.87
CA ARG A 2 0.49 -7.64 -1.28
C ARG A 2 1.14 -8.76 -0.46
N HIS A 3 2.43 -8.67 -0.19
CA HIS A 3 3.14 -9.69 0.60
C HIS A 3 2.64 -9.74 2.05
N LEU A 4 2.44 -8.59 2.70
CA LEU A 4 1.86 -8.53 4.04
C LEU A 4 0.44 -9.14 4.09
N ARG A 5 -0.37 -8.94 3.04
CA ARG A 5 -1.71 -9.57 2.99
C ARG A 5 -1.64 -11.10 2.83
N GLN A 6 -0.61 -11.61 2.15
CA GLN A 6 -0.48 -13.04 1.84
C GLN A 6 0.30 -13.82 2.92
N ASP A 7 1.14 -13.16 3.70
CA ASP A 7 2.01 -13.76 4.70
C ASP A 7 1.96 -12.91 5.99
N HIS A 8 0.91 -13.10 6.79
CA HIS A 8 0.74 -12.44 8.10
C HIS A 8 0.37 -13.40 9.24
N GLU A 9 0.35 -14.71 8.99
CA GLU A 9 0.01 -15.71 10.01
C GLU A 9 0.97 -15.64 11.22
N PHE A 10 2.25 -15.34 10.97
CA PHE A 10 3.24 -15.16 12.04
C PHE A 10 2.97 -13.96 12.95
N LEU A 11 2.21 -12.95 12.48
CA LEU A 11 1.82 -11.78 13.27
C LEU A 11 0.58 -12.05 14.12
N LEU A 12 -0.26 -13.00 13.70
CA LEU A 12 -1.45 -13.43 14.45
C LEU A 12 -1.10 -14.41 15.58
N GLN A 13 0.03 -15.10 15.47
CA GLN A 13 0.46 -16.08 16.47
C GLN A 13 0.78 -15.38 17.80
N GLY A 14 0.04 -15.75 18.86
CA GLY A 14 0.22 -15.19 20.20
C GLY A 14 -0.55 -13.89 20.46
N GLU A 15 -1.55 -13.56 19.64
CA GLU A 15 -2.40 -12.36 19.80
C GLU A 15 -1.63 -11.03 19.83
N VAL A 16 -0.42 -11.02 19.28
CA VAL A 16 0.42 -9.80 19.20
C VAL A 16 -0.23 -8.76 18.28
N PHE A 17 -0.89 -9.23 17.22
CA PHE A 17 -1.73 -8.42 16.34
C PHE A 17 -3.04 -9.13 16.08
N THR A 18 -4.13 -8.36 16.00
CA THR A 18 -5.43 -8.85 15.54
C THR A 18 -5.53 -8.71 14.02
N ALA A 19 -6.29 -9.60 13.38
CA ALA A 19 -6.51 -9.55 11.93
C ALA A 19 -7.10 -8.19 11.48
N ASP A 20 -8.00 -7.62 12.28
CA ASP A 20 -8.64 -6.32 12.03
C ASP A 20 -7.64 -5.15 11.95
N VAL A 21 -6.60 -5.15 12.80
CA VAL A 21 -5.54 -4.13 12.78
C VAL A 21 -4.70 -4.25 11.51
N ILE A 22 -4.39 -5.48 11.08
CA ILE A 22 -3.61 -5.72 9.86
C ILE A 22 -4.40 -5.26 8.63
N ASP A 23 -5.69 -5.57 8.55
CA ASP A 23 -6.56 -5.12 7.46
C ASP A 23 -6.73 -3.60 7.45
N THR A 24 -6.97 -2.99 8.61
CA THR A 24 -7.07 -1.53 8.76
C THR A 24 -5.78 -0.84 8.33
N TRP A 25 -4.63 -1.39 8.71
CA TRP A 25 -3.32 -0.85 8.30
C TRP A 25 -3.10 -0.94 6.79
N ILE A 26 -3.43 -2.09 6.19
CA ILE A 26 -3.34 -2.29 4.74
C ILE A 26 -4.25 -1.30 4.01
N TRP A 27 -5.49 -1.13 4.47
CA TRP A 27 -6.42 -0.16 3.91
C TRP A 27 -5.89 1.27 4.00
N TYR A 28 -5.48 1.71 5.20
CA TYR A 28 -4.98 3.05 5.44
C TYR A 28 -3.78 3.38 4.55
N LYS A 29 -2.80 2.47 4.48
CA LYS A 29 -1.61 2.65 3.65
C LYS A 29 -1.93 2.65 2.16
N THR A 30 -2.93 1.88 1.72
CA THR A 30 -3.35 1.87 0.32
C THR A 30 -4.00 3.20 -0.05
N GLU A 31 -5.02 3.64 0.68
CA GLU A 31 -5.77 4.84 0.31
C GLU A 31 -4.98 6.14 0.53
N LYS A 32 -4.30 6.26 1.68
CA LYS A 32 -3.68 7.53 2.06
C LYS A 32 -2.31 7.76 1.46
N GLU A 33 -1.59 6.70 1.11
CA GLU A 33 -0.22 6.80 0.61
C GLU A 33 -0.11 6.33 -0.84
N VAL A 34 -0.49 5.08 -1.13
CA VAL A 34 -0.31 4.50 -2.47
C VAL A 34 -1.19 5.19 -3.51
N ASP A 35 -2.50 5.28 -3.25
CA ASP A 35 -3.45 5.84 -4.22
C ASP A 35 -3.24 7.35 -4.39
N ALA A 36 -2.91 8.05 -3.29
CA ALA A 36 -2.59 9.47 -3.33
C ALA A 36 -1.37 9.79 -4.23
N ILE A 37 -0.41 8.89 -4.37
CA ILE A 37 0.73 9.06 -5.27
C ILE A 37 0.37 8.59 -6.69
N ARG A 38 -0.29 7.43 -6.81
CA ARG A 38 -0.64 6.83 -8.11
C ARG A 38 -1.55 7.71 -8.96
N LEU A 39 -2.42 8.50 -8.34
CA LEU A 39 -3.33 9.41 -9.04
C LEU A 39 -2.64 10.69 -9.56
N ARG A 40 -1.41 10.96 -9.13
CA ARG A 40 -0.67 12.17 -9.53
C ARG A 40 0.45 11.78 -10.50
N PRO A 41 0.48 12.37 -11.70
CA PRO A 41 1.58 12.13 -12.64
C PRO A 41 2.90 12.53 -11.99
N HIS A 42 3.91 11.67 -12.09
CA HIS A 42 5.23 11.99 -11.56
C HIS A 42 5.93 12.98 -12.52
N PRO A 43 6.66 14.01 -12.05
CA PRO A 43 7.28 15.01 -12.93
C PRO A 43 8.16 14.42 -14.04
N TYR A 44 8.79 13.27 -13.78
CA TYR A 44 9.58 12.55 -14.79
C TYR A 44 8.74 11.95 -15.92
N GLU A 45 7.49 11.58 -15.66
CA GLU A 45 6.56 11.09 -16.70
C GLU A 45 6.27 12.19 -17.73
N PHE A 46 6.24 13.46 -17.32
CA PHE A 46 6.09 14.58 -18.25
C PHE A 46 7.27 14.65 -19.23
N TYR A 47 8.52 14.51 -18.76
CA TYR A 47 9.69 14.50 -19.65
C TYR A 47 9.70 13.33 -20.65
N LEU A 48 9.10 12.19 -20.30
CA LEU A 48 9.07 11.01 -21.16
C LEU A 48 7.96 11.06 -22.22
N TYR A 49 6.84 11.72 -21.92
CA TYR A 49 5.63 11.64 -22.74
C TYR A 49 5.17 12.98 -23.35
N TYR A 50 5.80 14.11 -23.03
CA TYR A 50 5.34 15.43 -23.49
C TYR A 50 5.58 15.70 -24.99
N ASP A 51 6.65 15.17 -25.58
CA ASP A 51 7.03 15.39 -26.99
C ASP A 51 6.68 14.21 -27.94
N ILE A 52 5.82 13.28 -27.50
CA ILE A 52 5.31 12.17 -28.35
C ILE A 52 4.10 12.63 -29.17
#